data_AF-A0A5R8KA63-F1
#
_entry.id   AF-A0A5R8KA63-F1
#
_cell.length_a   1.000
_cell.length_b   1.000
_cell.length_c   1.000
_cell.angle_alpha   90.00
_cell.angle_beta   90.00
_cell.angle_gamma   90.00
#
_symmetry.space_group_name_H-M   'P 1'
#
loop_
_entity.id
_entity.type
_entity.pdbx_description
1 polymer ?
#
loop_
_entity_poly.entity_id
_entity_poly.type
_entity_poly.pdbx_seq_one_letter_code
_entity_poly.pdbx_strand_id
1 'polypeptide(L)'
;MRRATSISCAKHVASAEVRASPKPPVQSAAQWEMPLLLRSKNANALTKMAGESLALDTSVVVKHLRGLSPQISQRLAEAEELYLPTVALGELLFGVERSGDDPRARVPLEKFLRDVVIIATDDQTAAHYAKLRAHLAGQGTPIPDNDIWIAATAQRHQLPLYHDDGHFALLSGLVEERCS
;
A
#
# COMPACT_ATOMS: atom_id res chain seq x y z
N MET A 1 -48.10 -23.95 58.66
CA MET A 1 -48.10 -25.40 58.43
C MET A 1 -47.71 -25.69 56.99
N ARG A 2 -46.68 -26.54 56.76
CA ARG A 2 -46.34 -27.29 55.53
C ARG A 2 -45.93 -26.45 54.30
N ARG A 3 -44.93 -26.77 53.46
CA ARG A 3 -43.93 -27.85 53.27
C ARG A 3 -42.90 -27.22 52.29
N ALA A 4 -41.59 -27.24 52.58
CA ALA A 4 -40.61 -28.24 52.13
C ALA A 4 -40.49 -28.42 50.60
N THR A 5 -39.33 -28.03 50.05
CA THR A 5 -38.51 -28.64 48.97
C THR A 5 -37.47 -27.59 48.54
N SER A 6 -36.25 -27.85 48.06
CA SER A 6 -35.43 -29.04 47.87
C SER A 6 -34.07 -28.54 47.33
N ILE A 7 -32.98 -28.93 48.01
CA ILE A 7 -31.74 -29.54 47.48
C ILE A 7 -31.13 -29.02 46.14
N SER A 8 -29.82 -28.70 46.25
CA SER A 8 -28.73 -28.92 45.26
C SER A 8 -28.61 -27.98 44.06
N CYS A 9 -27.48 -27.28 43.95
CA CYS A 9 -26.28 -27.79 43.27
C CYS A 9 -25.27 -26.64 43.11
N ALA A 10 -24.36 -26.45 44.07
CA ALA A 10 -23.21 -25.56 43.89
C ALA A 10 -22.19 -26.29 43.00
N LYS A 11 -22.33 -26.13 41.67
CA LYS A 11 -21.27 -26.53 40.74
C LYS A 11 -20.12 -25.55 40.87
N HIS A 12 -18.94 -26.12 41.10
CA HIS A 12 -17.66 -25.46 41.00
C HIS A 12 -17.55 -24.67 39.69
N VAL A 13 -17.23 -23.38 39.78
CA VAL A 13 -16.53 -22.67 38.72
C VAL A 13 -15.20 -22.26 39.32
N ALA A 14 -14.18 -23.06 39.04
CA ALA A 14 -12.81 -22.65 39.27
C ALA A 14 -12.54 -21.45 38.36
N SER A 15 -12.34 -20.27 38.96
CA SER A 15 -11.75 -19.13 38.27
C SER A 15 -10.30 -19.49 37.94
N ALA A 16 -10.07 -20.00 36.73
CA ALA A 16 -8.75 -20.00 36.15
C ALA A 16 -8.44 -18.55 35.76
N GLU A 17 -7.73 -17.83 36.63
CA GLU A 17 -7.04 -16.61 36.24
C GLU A 17 -6.09 -16.96 35.09
N VAL A 18 -6.43 -16.57 33.87
CA VAL A 18 -5.49 -16.54 32.76
C VAL A 18 -4.47 -15.46 33.10
N ARG A 19 -3.37 -15.86 33.75
CA ARG A 19 -2.18 -15.03 33.86
C ARG A 19 -1.69 -14.77 32.44
N ALA A 20 -2.03 -13.60 31.91
CA ALA A 20 -1.38 -13.07 30.74
C ALA A 20 0.12 -12.96 31.05
N SER A 21 0.93 -13.80 30.39
CA SER A 21 2.37 -13.60 30.36
C SER A 21 2.67 -12.18 29.89
N PRO A 22 3.61 -11.45 30.51
CA PRO A 22 3.96 -10.13 30.04
C PRO A 22 4.42 -10.26 28.58
N LYS A 23 3.78 -9.51 27.68
CA LYS A 23 4.31 -9.30 26.33
C LYS A 23 5.77 -8.86 26.51
N PRO A 24 6.74 -9.47 25.81
CA PRO A 24 8.11 -9.00 25.86
C PRO A 24 8.12 -7.51 25.52
N PRO A 25 8.99 -6.71 26.16
CA PRO A 25 9.09 -5.30 25.82
C PRO A 25 9.33 -5.21 24.30
N VAL A 26 8.51 -4.41 23.64
CA VAL A 26 8.78 -3.96 22.27
C VAL A 26 10.13 -3.26 22.39
N GLN A 27 11.21 -3.98 22.06
CA GLN A 27 12.54 -3.40 21.97
C GLN A 27 12.39 -2.29 20.95
N SER A 28 12.73 -1.08 21.37
CA SER A 28 12.62 0.11 20.55
C SER A 28 13.29 -0.18 19.21
N ALA A 29 12.49 -0.34 18.16
CA ALA A 29 12.98 -0.22 16.80
C ALA A 29 13.80 1.05 16.79
N ALA A 30 15.08 0.95 16.43
CA ALA A 30 15.88 2.11 16.13
C ALA A 30 15.01 2.99 15.22
N GLN A 31 14.66 4.19 15.69
CA GLN A 31 13.75 5.08 14.98
C GLN A 31 14.28 5.20 13.56
N TRP A 32 13.58 4.57 12.62
CA TRP A 32 13.84 4.79 11.21
C TRP A 32 13.48 6.24 10.96
N GLU A 33 14.48 7.10 11.01
CA GLU A 33 14.38 8.42 10.43
C GLU A 33 14.30 8.20 8.92
N MET A 34 13.08 8.21 8.38
CA MET A 34 12.89 8.29 6.93
C MET A 34 13.83 9.38 6.42
N PRO A 35 14.79 9.06 5.52
CA PRO A 35 15.63 10.10 4.96
C PRO A 35 14.70 11.16 4.40
N LEU A 36 14.83 12.40 4.89
CA LEU A 36 14.13 13.59 4.41
C LEU A 36 14.57 13.89 2.97
N LEU A 37 14.23 12.98 2.06
CA LEU A 37 14.48 13.02 0.63
C LEU A 37 13.15 12.93 -0.13
N LEU A 38 12.05 13.35 0.49
CA LEU A 38 10.89 13.86 -0.25
C LEU A 38 11.23 15.22 -0.85
N ARG A 39 12.16 15.25 -1.81
CA ARG A 39 12.26 16.40 -2.70
C ARG A 39 11.23 16.19 -3.80
N SER A 40 10.11 16.90 -3.70
CA SER A 40 9.29 17.21 -4.87
C SER A 40 10.22 17.89 -5.87
N LYS A 41 10.63 17.16 -6.92
CA LYS A 41 11.29 17.77 -8.06
C LYS A 41 10.21 18.49 -8.84
N ASN A 42 10.24 19.83 -8.87
CA ASN A 42 9.55 20.57 -9.90
C ASN A 42 10.20 20.18 -11.24
N ALA A 43 9.45 19.47 -12.07
CA ALA A 43 9.90 19.02 -13.38
C ALA A 43 10.12 20.23 -14.29
N ASN A 44 11.38 20.61 -14.48
CA ASN A 44 11.83 21.38 -15.64
C ASN A 44 13.29 21.03 -15.91
N ALA A 45 13.54 20.03 -16.75
CA ALA A 45 14.82 19.84 -17.43
C ALA A 45 14.66 18.93 -18.65
N LEU A 46 15.25 19.38 -19.75
CA LEU A 46 15.10 18.88 -21.11
C LEU A 46 16.04 17.70 -21.43
N THR A 47 15.57 16.87 -22.36
CA THR A 47 16.30 16.00 -23.31
C THR A 47 16.79 14.63 -22.79
N LYS A 48 15.88 13.66 -22.80
CA LYS A 48 16.12 12.23 -23.06
C LYS A 48 14.95 11.73 -23.93
N MET A 49 15.13 10.69 -24.74
CA MET A 49 14.06 10.23 -25.65
C MET A 49 12.74 10.01 -24.88
N ALA A 50 11.62 10.50 -25.43
CA ALA A 50 10.34 10.63 -24.73
C ALA A 50 9.80 9.27 -24.26
N GLY A 51 10.15 8.87 -23.04
CA GLY A 51 9.46 7.83 -22.30
C GLY A 51 8.24 8.43 -21.60
N GLU A 52 7.17 7.65 -21.43
CA GLU A 52 6.02 8.13 -20.67
C GLU A 52 6.34 8.10 -19.16
N SER A 53 5.91 9.15 -18.45
CA SER A 53 5.89 9.18 -16.99
C SER A 53 4.87 8.19 -16.45
N LEU A 54 5.20 7.46 -15.38
CA LEU A 54 4.34 6.39 -14.84
C LEU A 54 4.00 6.61 -13.36
N ALA A 55 2.74 6.40 -13.00
CA ALA A 55 2.37 6.12 -11.62
C ALA A 55 2.52 4.61 -11.36
N LEU A 56 2.99 4.24 -10.17
CA LEU A 56 3.30 2.84 -9.85
C LEU A 56 2.34 2.26 -8.81
N ASP A 57 1.85 1.06 -9.11
CA ASP A 57 1.20 0.22 -8.11
C ASP A 57 2.23 -0.50 -7.22
N THR A 58 1.86 -0.81 -5.98
CA THR A 58 2.68 -1.52 -5.01
C THR A 58 3.15 -2.87 -5.55
N SER A 59 2.28 -3.60 -6.25
CA SER A 59 2.61 -4.94 -6.76
C SER A 59 3.82 -4.92 -7.70
N VAL A 60 3.90 -3.91 -8.57
CA VAL A 60 5.00 -3.71 -9.52
C VAL A 60 6.28 -3.39 -8.78
N VAL A 61 6.25 -2.47 -7.82
CA VAL A 61 7.43 -2.12 -7.03
C VAL A 61 7.94 -3.34 -6.27
N VAL A 62 7.05 -4.11 -5.63
CA VAL A 62 7.44 -5.34 -4.93
C VAL A 62 8.10 -6.35 -5.88
N LYS A 63 7.54 -6.56 -7.08
CA LYS A 63 8.14 -7.47 -8.08
C LYS A 63 9.50 -6.99 -8.55
N HIS A 64 9.66 -5.69 -8.79
CA HIS A 64 10.94 -5.09 -9.17
C HIS A 64 12.00 -5.27 -8.08
N LEU A 65 11.68 -4.89 -6.84
CA LEU A 65 12.61 -4.99 -5.70
C LEU A 65 13.05 -6.42 -5.41
N ARG A 66 12.20 -7.40 -5.71
CA ARG A 66 12.49 -8.84 -5.55
C ARG A 66 13.15 -9.47 -6.77
N GLY A 67 13.36 -8.73 -7.86
CA GLY A 67 13.94 -9.24 -9.10
C GLY A 67 13.07 -10.30 -9.78
N LEU A 68 11.75 -10.24 -9.61
CA LEU A 68 10.81 -11.27 -10.09
C LEU A 68 10.41 -11.10 -11.56
N SER A 69 10.68 -9.95 -12.17
CA SER A 69 10.39 -9.69 -13.57
C SER A 69 11.43 -8.75 -14.20
N PRO A 70 12.24 -9.25 -15.13
CA PRO A 70 13.11 -8.43 -15.95
C PRO A 70 12.35 -7.39 -16.79
N GLN A 71 11.15 -7.76 -17.29
CA GLN A 71 10.30 -6.89 -18.10
C GLN A 71 9.84 -5.66 -17.32
N ILE A 72 9.35 -5.86 -16.08
CA ILE A 72 9.02 -4.75 -15.18
C ILE A 72 10.25 -3.86 -14.98
N SER A 73 11.41 -4.46 -14.68
CA SER A 73 12.62 -3.70 -14.40
C SER A 73 13.10 -2.90 -15.61
N GLN A 74 12.96 -3.45 -16.82
CA GLN A 74 13.24 -2.76 -18.06
C GLN A 74 12.26 -1.60 -18.28
N ARG A 75 10.96 -1.84 -18.14
CA ARG A 75 9.93 -0.81 -18.35
C ARG A 75 10.08 0.37 -17.40
N LEU A 76 10.43 0.10 -16.14
CA LEU A 76 10.74 1.14 -15.15
C LEU A 76 11.99 1.95 -15.53
N ALA A 77 13.00 1.31 -16.12
CA ALA A 77 14.22 1.99 -16.57
C ALA A 77 14.02 2.84 -17.85
N GLU A 78 12.99 2.54 -18.64
CA GLU A 78 12.61 3.27 -19.85
C GLU A 78 11.67 4.46 -19.59
N ALA A 79 11.03 4.52 -18.41
CA ALA A 79 10.16 5.63 -18.03
C ALA A 79 10.94 6.94 -17.87
N GLU A 80 10.31 8.06 -18.24
CA GLU A 80 10.91 9.39 -18.08
C GLU A 80 11.00 9.78 -16.59
N GLU A 81 9.89 9.61 -15.87
CA GLU A 81 9.80 9.85 -14.44
C GLU A 81 8.87 8.80 -13.82
N LEU A 82 9.23 8.33 -12.63
CA LEU A 82 8.47 7.36 -11.88
C LEU A 82 7.80 8.05 -10.69
N TYR A 83 6.51 7.86 -10.56
CA TYR A 83 5.70 8.43 -9.50
C TYR A 83 5.15 7.34 -8.59
N LEU A 84 5.31 7.51 -7.28
CA LEU A 84 4.82 6.57 -6.28
C LEU A 84 3.75 7.25 -5.42
N PRO A 85 2.47 6.81 -5.51
CA PRO A 85 1.43 7.26 -4.61
C PRO A 85 1.80 7.00 -3.14
N THR A 86 1.49 7.93 -2.25
CA THR A 86 1.80 7.79 -0.81
C THR A 86 1.14 6.57 -0.18
N VAL A 87 -0.02 6.14 -0.71
CA VAL A 87 -0.68 4.90 -0.29
C VAL A 87 0.18 3.67 -0.61
N ALA A 88 0.73 3.60 -1.83
CA ALA A 88 1.64 2.53 -2.22
C ALA A 88 2.94 2.55 -1.40
N LEU A 89 3.48 3.75 -1.13
CA LEU A 89 4.60 3.92 -0.20
C LEU A 89 4.26 3.33 1.19
N GLY A 90 3.08 3.61 1.72
CA GLY A 90 2.61 3.07 2.99
C GLY A 90 2.58 1.53 3.01
N GLU A 91 2.11 0.90 1.93
CA GLU A 91 2.10 -0.56 1.80
C GLU A 91 3.52 -1.16 1.73
N LEU A 92 4.44 -0.49 1.03
CA LEU A 92 5.84 -0.90 0.95
C LEU A 92 6.53 -0.81 2.32
N LEU A 93 6.33 0.29 3.04
CA LEU A 93 6.85 0.48 4.40
C LEU A 93 6.26 -0.54 5.38
N PHE A 94 4.95 -0.80 5.30
CA PHE A 94 4.33 -1.89 6.05
C PHE A 94 4.98 -3.25 5.75
N GLY A 95 5.32 -3.50 4.48
CA GLY A 95 6.07 -4.69 4.07
C GLY A 95 7.42 -4.83 4.77
N VAL A 96 8.15 -3.73 4.94
CA VAL A 96 9.43 -3.69 5.68
C VAL A 96 9.20 -3.96 7.17
N GLU A 97 8.27 -3.26 7.80
CA GLU A 97 7.94 -3.45 9.22
C GLU A 97 7.51 -4.89 9.52
N ARG A 98 6.67 -5.47 8.65
CA ARG A 98 6.21 -6.86 8.77
C ARG A 98 7.34 -7.88 8.61
N SER A 99 8.44 -7.52 7.95
CA SER A 99 9.64 -8.35 7.84
C SER A 99 10.55 -8.27 9.07
N GLY A 100 10.20 -7.45 10.07
CA GLY A 100 11.05 -7.18 11.23
C GLY A 100 12.20 -6.24 10.90
N ASP A 101 11.99 -5.28 9.99
CA ASP A 101 13.02 -4.37 9.47
C ASP A 101 14.24 -5.10 8.90
N ASP A 102 14.00 -6.18 8.14
CA ASP A 102 15.07 -6.95 7.50
C ASP A 102 15.79 -6.05 6.48
N PRO A 103 17.13 -5.87 6.57
CA PRO A 103 17.89 -5.11 5.59
C PRO A 103 17.71 -5.59 4.13
N ARG A 104 17.35 -6.87 3.92
CA ARG A 104 17.03 -7.43 2.60
C ARG A 104 15.73 -6.86 2.01
N ALA A 105 14.82 -6.35 2.83
CA ALA A 105 13.62 -5.63 2.40
C ALA A 105 13.83 -4.11 2.40
N ARG A 106 14.43 -3.56 3.46
CA ARG A 106 14.61 -2.11 3.62
C ARG A 106 15.58 -1.49 2.62
N VAL A 107 16.78 -2.07 2.47
CA VAL A 107 17.85 -1.45 1.64
C VAL A 107 17.45 -1.33 0.17
N PRO A 108 16.81 -2.33 -0.47
CA PRO A 108 16.30 -2.16 -1.83
C PRO A 108 15.24 -1.07 -1.93
N LEU A 109 14.31 -0.99 -0.97
CA LEU A 109 13.28 0.06 -0.96
C LEU A 109 13.92 1.46 -0.83
N GLU A 110 14.85 1.67 0.11
CA GLU A 110 15.55 2.94 0.27
C GLU A 110 16.30 3.37 -1.00
N LYS A 111 16.86 2.41 -1.74
CA LYS A 111 17.50 2.68 -3.04
C LYS A 111 16.48 3.17 -4.05
N PHE A 112 15.40 2.41 -4.21
CA PHE A 112 14.32 2.73 -5.15
C PHE A 112 13.67 4.09 -4.87
N LEU A 113 13.47 4.43 -3.59
CA LEU A 113 12.87 5.71 -3.18
C LEU A 113 13.71 6.94 -3.56
N ARG A 114 14.96 6.78 -3.96
CA ARG A 114 15.78 7.90 -4.48
C ARG A 114 15.49 8.23 -5.95
N ASP A 115 14.89 7.28 -6.67
CA ASP A 115 14.68 7.35 -8.10
C ASP A 115 13.21 7.59 -8.47
N VAL A 116 12.32 7.76 -7.47
CA VAL A 116 10.89 8.03 -7.67
C VAL A 116 10.45 9.34 -7.02
N VAL A 117 9.41 9.95 -7.58
CA VAL A 117 8.71 11.11 -7.01
C VAL A 117 7.49 10.64 -6.22
N ILE A 118 7.43 10.98 -4.93
CA ILE A 118 6.26 10.65 -4.12
C ILE A 118 5.11 11.62 -4.42
N ILE A 119 3.93 11.08 -4.70
CA ILE A 119 2.70 11.85 -4.86
C ILE A 119 1.85 11.74 -3.59
N ALA A 120 1.59 12.88 -2.96
CA ALA A 120 0.69 12.98 -1.81
C ALA A 120 -0.78 12.91 -2.23
N THR A 121 -1.61 12.31 -1.39
CA THR A 121 -3.07 12.40 -1.53
C THR A 121 -3.56 13.73 -0.95
N ASP A 122 -4.53 14.34 -1.61
CA ASP A 122 -5.19 15.55 -1.12
C ASP A 122 -6.70 15.55 -1.43
N ASP A 123 -7.34 16.70 -1.27
CA ASP A 123 -8.77 16.89 -1.48
C ASP A 123 -9.22 16.58 -2.92
N GLN A 124 -8.38 16.90 -3.91
CA GLN A 124 -8.65 16.52 -5.29
C GLN A 124 -8.54 15.01 -5.48
N THR A 125 -7.53 14.35 -4.91
CA THR A 125 -7.45 12.88 -4.93
C THR A 125 -8.68 12.26 -4.27
N ALA A 126 -9.16 12.82 -3.17
CA ALA A 126 -10.36 12.35 -2.48
C ALA A 126 -11.63 12.47 -3.36
N ALA A 127 -11.74 13.54 -4.16
CA ALA A 127 -12.85 13.69 -5.11
C ALA A 127 -12.82 12.63 -6.23
N HIS A 128 -11.63 12.26 -6.72
CA HIS A 128 -11.47 11.14 -7.65
C HIS A 128 -11.83 9.80 -7.00
N TYR A 129 -11.32 9.54 -5.80
CA TYR A 129 -11.65 8.34 -5.02
C TYR A 129 -13.15 8.16 -4.84
N ALA A 130 -13.86 9.22 -4.44
CA ALA A 130 -15.30 9.15 -4.20
C ALA A 130 -16.08 8.73 -5.47
N LYS A 131 -15.69 9.25 -6.64
CA LYS A 131 -16.30 8.88 -7.93
C LYS A 131 -16.03 7.42 -8.28
N LEU A 132 -14.78 6.98 -8.18
CA LEU A 132 -14.40 5.58 -8.46
C LEU A 132 -15.11 4.62 -7.49
N ARG A 133 -15.13 4.94 -6.20
CA ARG A 133 -15.79 4.11 -5.18
C ARG A 133 -17.30 4.01 -5.42
N ALA A 134 -17.96 5.12 -5.77
CA ALA A 134 -19.37 5.13 -6.10
C ALA A 134 -19.67 4.31 -7.37
N HIS A 135 -18.82 4.39 -8.39
CA HIS A 135 -18.93 3.58 -9.61
C HIS A 135 -18.87 2.08 -9.29
N LEU A 136 -17.85 1.65 -8.54
CA LEU A 136 -17.67 0.26 -8.11
C LEU A 136 -18.85 -0.24 -7.25
N ALA A 137 -19.34 0.60 -6.33
CA ALA A 137 -20.49 0.26 -5.51
C ALA A 137 -21.76 0.06 -6.36
N GLY A 138 -21.97 0.88 -7.38
CA GLY A 138 -23.06 0.73 -8.34
C GLY A 138 -22.99 -0.55 -9.18
N GLN A 139 -21.77 -1.06 -9.42
CA GLN A 139 -21.55 -2.32 -10.15
C GLN A 139 -21.58 -3.56 -9.26
N GLY A 140 -21.54 -3.41 -7.94
CA GLY A 140 -21.43 -4.53 -7.01
C GLY A 140 -20.07 -5.23 -7.02
N THR A 141 -19.02 -4.53 -7.45
CA THR A 141 -17.67 -5.08 -7.61
C THR A 141 -16.71 -4.48 -6.57
N PRO A 142 -16.51 -5.14 -5.41
CA PRO A 142 -15.56 -4.65 -4.43
C PRO A 142 -14.13 -4.90 -4.89
N ILE A 143 -13.29 -3.86 -4.86
CA ILE A 143 -11.82 -3.97 -4.91
C ILE A 143 -11.23 -3.37 -3.62
N PRO A 144 -9.98 -3.69 -3.25
CA PRO A 144 -9.32 -3.12 -2.09
C PRO A 144 -9.32 -1.59 -2.10
N ASP A 145 -9.57 -0.96 -0.94
CA ASP A 145 -9.65 0.51 -0.85
C ASP A 145 -8.34 1.21 -1.23
N ASN A 146 -7.19 0.59 -0.94
CA ASN A 146 -5.89 1.13 -1.31
C ASN A 146 -5.69 1.20 -2.82
N ASP A 147 -6.13 0.17 -3.57
CA ASP A 147 -6.11 0.17 -5.04
C ASP A 147 -6.92 1.35 -5.60
N ILE A 148 -8.08 1.64 -4.99
CA ILE A 148 -8.92 2.79 -5.39
C ILE A 148 -8.18 4.11 -5.13
N TRP A 149 -7.47 4.25 -4.01
CA TRP A 149 -6.68 5.44 -3.72
C TRP A 149 -5.48 5.61 -4.67
N ILE A 150 -4.80 4.52 -4.99
CA ILE A 150 -3.70 4.50 -5.96
C ILE A 150 -4.21 4.93 -7.33
N ALA A 151 -5.31 4.34 -7.80
CA ALA A 151 -5.93 4.70 -9.07
C ALA A 151 -6.46 6.13 -9.09
N ALA A 152 -7.10 6.59 -8.01
CA ALA A 152 -7.55 7.97 -7.89
C ALA A 152 -6.39 8.97 -7.98
N THR A 153 -5.24 8.62 -7.39
CA THR A 153 -4.02 9.42 -7.46
C THR A 153 -3.51 9.48 -8.91
N ALA A 154 -3.39 8.33 -9.59
CA ALA A 154 -2.97 8.28 -10.98
C ALA A 154 -3.91 9.09 -11.90
N GLN A 155 -5.23 8.91 -11.74
CA GLN A 155 -6.25 9.60 -12.53
C GLN A 155 -6.22 11.12 -12.33
N ARG A 156 -6.06 11.59 -11.09
CA ARG A 156 -5.94 13.02 -10.79
C ARG A 156 -4.76 13.66 -11.53
N HIS A 157 -3.62 12.97 -11.54
CA HIS A 157 -2.39 13.47 -12.16
C HIS A 157 -2.28 13.12 -13.65
N GLN A 158 -3.29 12.46 -14.23
CA GLN A 158 -3.32 12.03 -15.64
C GLN A 158 -2.12 11.15 -16.01
N LEU A 159 -1.65 10.34 -15.05
CA LEU A 159 -0.54 9.42 -15.25
C LEU A 159 -1.08 8.03 -15.60
N PRO A 160 -0.50 7.34 -16.59
CA PRO A 160 -0.70 5.90 -16.74
C PRO A 160 -0.29 5.19 -15.46
N LEU A 161 -1.18 4.35 -14.93
CA LEU A 161 -0.87 3.49 -13.79
C LEU A 161 -0.24 2.19 -14.31
N TYR A 162 1.00 1.93 -13.92
CA TYR A 162 1.68 0.66 -14.21
C TYR A 162 1.44 -0.32 -13.07
N HIS A 163 0.79 -1.45 -13.38
CA HIS A 163 0.29 -2.42 -12.38
C HIS A 163 0.36 -3.87 -12.88
N ASP A 164 0.19 -4.83 -11.97
CA ASP A 164 0.02 -6.25 -12.30
C ASP A 164 -1.39 -6.79 -11.97
N ASP A 165 -2.20 -6.00 -11.27
CA ASP A 165 -3.49 -6.42 -10.73
C ASP A 165 -4.63 -6.28 -11.76
N GLY A 166 -5.50 -7.29 -11.87
CA GLY A 166 -6.69 -7.21 -12.71
C GLY A 166 -7.79 -6.27 -12.18
N HIS A 167 -7.71 -5.81 -10.92
CA HIS A 167 -8.69 -4.89 -10.33
C HIS A 167 -8.78 -3.55 -11.07
N PHE A 168 -7.66 -3.03 -11.56
CA PHE A 168 -7.59 -1.70 -12.18
C PHE A 168 -8.38 -1.60 -13.48
N ALA A 169 -8.55 -2.71 -14.20
CA ALA A 169 -9.35 -2.79 -15.43
C ALA A 169 -10.85 -2.51 -15.18
N LEU A 170 -11.30 -2.56 -13.93
CA LEU A 170 -12.68 -2.26 -13.52
C LEU A 170 -12.92 -0.77 -13.27
N LEU A 171 -11.86 0.05 -13.27
CA LEU A 171 -11.94 1.46 -12.89
C LEU A 171 -12.14 2.35 -14.12
N SER A 172 -13.32 2.97 -14.18
CA SER A 172 -13.68 3.84 -15.30
C SER A 172 -12.76 5.06 -15.41
N GLY A 173 -12.21 5.28 -16.62
CA GLY A 173 -11.41 6.47 -16.94
C GLY A 173 -10.02 6.48 -16.31
N LEU A 174 -9.52 5.33 -15.87
CA LEU A 174 -8.12 5.12 -15.55
C LEU A 174 -7.35 4.81 -16.83
N VAL A 175 -6.20 5.46 -17.05
CA VAL A 175 -5.23 5.03 -18.06
C VAL A 175 -4.35 4.01 -17.37
N GLU A 176 -4.44 2.75 -17.78
CA GLU A 176 -3.70 1.65 -17.16
C GLU A 176 -2.71 1.03 -18.14
N GLU A 177 -1.55 0.63 -17.63
CA GLU A 177 -0.56 -0.19 -18.32
C GLU A 177 -0.34 -1.45 -17.47
N ARG A 178 -0.83 -2.59 -17.96
CA ARG A 178 -0.67 -3.86 -17.25
C ARG A 178 0.65 -4.53 -17.63
N CYS A 179 1.37 -5.05 -16.64
CA CYS A 179 2.55 -5.87 -16.85
C CYS A 179 2.20 -7.13 -17.67
N SER A 180 2.97 -7.39 -18.73
CA SER A 180 2.90 -8.61 -19.56
C SER A 180 3.88 -9.70 -19.11
#